data_AF-A0A7V9EHX8-F1
#
_entry.id   AF-A0A7V9EHX8-F1
#
_cell.length_a   1.000
_cell.length_b   1.000
_cell.length_c   1.000
_cell.angle_alpha   90.00
_cell.angle_beta   90.00
_cell.angle_gamma   90.00
#
_symmetry.space_group_name_H-M   'P 1'
#
loop_
_entity.id
_entity.type
_entity.pdbx_description
1 polymer ?
#
loop_
_entity_poly.entity_id
_entity_poly.type
_entity_poly.pdbx_seq_one_letter_code
_entity_poly.pdbx_strand_id
1 'polypeptide(L)'
;MSRPRSRKRAQLRIDEAELAAFRAGMRRRYTNEEILEELRAAAVRLGRSPTMREFARDAEARVHPQTVIEHFGTWNAAKRAAGLFPRRFLTRSELLEQLRILGEELRRTPTARDLGERRRSLPSVSLYAHTFGSLANALREAGFEVLQGEERLERAIDQGAELARSLGRLPKMADWAEARRADQALLSEWQVYRLLDVPRGAWTAFQYLVRQRLREDGVEVLPDGALGTRGLR
;
A
#
# COMPACT_ATOMS: atom_id res chain seq x y z
N MET A 1 78.49 35.46 10.46
CA MET A 1 77.94 34.81 9.25
C MET A 1 76.42 34.70 9.39
N SER A 2 75.66 35.62 8.79
CA SER A 2 74.19 35.66 8.87
C SER A 2 73.56 35.00 7.64
N ARG A 3 72.66 34.02 7.86
CA ARG A 3 71.85 33.39 6.81
C ARG A 3 70.96 34.43 6.11
N PRO A 4 70.86 34.45 4.76
CA PRO A 4 69.98 35.38 4.07
C PRO A 4 68.50 35.07 4.33
N ARG A 5 67.72 36.13 4.50
CA ARG A 5 66.29 36.14 4.83
C ARG A 5 65.45 35.47 3.76
N SER A 6 64.44 34.73 4.24
CA SER A 6 63.31 34.10 3.54
C SER A 6 62.88 34.80 2.23
N ARG A 7 62.76 34.01 1.15
CA ARG A 7 62.16 34.42 -0.13
C ARG A 7 60.78 35.05 0.14
N LYS A 8 60.64 36.35 -0.16
CA LYS A 8 59.36 37.07 -0.20
C LYS A 8 58.30 36.19 -0.89
N ARG A 9 57.31 35.69 -0.15
CA ARG A 9 56.09 35.17 -0.77
C ARG A 9 55.51 36.30 -1.60
N ALA A 10 55.39 36.09 -2.91
CA ALA A 10 54.77 37.06 -3.81
C ALA A 10 53.38 37.40 -3.24
N GLN A 11 53.18 38.66 -2.84
CA GLN A 11 51.87 39.17 -2.45
C GLN A 11 51.08 39.40 -3.73
N LEU A 12 50.56 38.33 -4.30
CA LEU A 12 49.53 38.43 -5.33
C LEU A 12 48.30 39.03 -4.67
N ARG A 13 48.01 40.29 -4.99
CA ARG A 13 46.74 40.93 -4.64
C ARG A 13 45.68 40.28 -5.52
N ILE A 14 44.87 39.41 -4.92
CA ILE A 14 43.70 38.84 -5.59
C ILE A 14 42.57 39.85 -5.40
N ASP A 15 41.99 40.31 -6.51
CA ASP A 15 40.78 41.12 -6.47
C ASP A 15 39.63 40.25 -5.96
N GLU A 16 38.98 40.68 -4.88
CA GLU A 16 37.94 39.91 -4.20
C GLU A 16 36.66 39.81 -5.04
N ALA A 17 36.35 40.83 -5.84
CA ALA A 17 35.20 40.84 -6.75
C ALA A 17 35.44 39.95 -7.97
N GLU A 18 36.65 39.98 -8.53
CA GLU A 18 37.04 39.10 -9.63
C GLU A 18 37.08 37.63 -9.17
N LEU A 19 37.59 37.36 -7.97
CA LEU A 19 37.56 36.04 -7.35
C LEU A 19 36.12 35.56 -7.08
N ALA A 20 35.23 36.46 -6.65
CA ALA A 20 33.82 36.14 -6.45
C ALA A 20 33.11 35.82 -7.78
N ALA A 21 33.37 36.59 -8.84
CA ALA A 21 32.84 36.34 -10.19
C ALA A 21 33.39 35.04 -10.79
N PHE A 22 34.68 34.77 -10.63
CA PHE A 22 35.33 33.53 -11.05
C PHE A 22 34.76 32.32 -10.29
N ARG A 23 34.56 32.44 -8.97
CA ARG A 23 33.89 31.41 -8.15
C ARG A 23 32.43 31.23 -8.55
N ALA A 24 31.72 32.30 -8.90
CA ALA A 24 30.34 32.25 -9.38
C ALA A 24 30.25 31.56 -10.76
N GLY A 25 31.21 31.79 -11.65
CA GLY A 25 31.33 31.08 -12.93
C GLY A 25 31.73 29.61 -12.78
N MET A 26 32.52 29.27 -11.74
CA MET A 26 32.88 27.88 -11.41
C MET A 26 31.78 27.09 -10.69
N ARG A 27 30.76 27.74 -10.14
CA ARG A 27 29.60 27.01 -9.60
C ARG A 27 28.92 26.30 -10.77
N ARG A 28 29.08 24.98 -10.84
CA ARG A 28 28.28 24.11 -11.72
C ARG A 28 26.82 24.44 -11.49
N ARG A 29 26.21 25.13 -12.44
CA ARG A 29 24.76 25.36 -12.45
C ARG A 29 24.13 24.10 -13.00
N TYR A 30 23.69 23.23 -12.10
CA TYR A 30 22.87 22.09 -12.50
C TYR A 30 21.53 22.61 -12.98
N THR A 31 21.06 22.11 -14.11
CA THR A 31 19.70 22.31 -14.56
C THR A 31 18.75 21.49 -13.69
N ASN A 32 17.47 21.88 -13.67
CA ASN A 32 16.45 21.09 -12.96
C ASN A 32 16.44 19.64 -13.45
N GLU A 33 16.52 19.40 -14.76
CA GLU A 33 16.49 18.03 -15.31
C GLU A 33 17.70 17.20 -14.86
N GLU A 34 18.92 17.77 -14.88
CA GLU A 34 20.12 17.07 -14.38
C GLU A 34 19.97 16.67 -12.90
N ILE A 35 19.38 17.54 -12.08
CA ILE A 35 19.10 17.22 -10.67
C ILE A 35 18.07 16.09 -10.55
N LEU A 36 17.02 16.10 -11.36
CA LEU A 36 15.99 15.06 -11.34
C LEU A 36 16.54 13.72 -11.83
N GLU A 37 17.39 13.71 -12.86
CA GLU A 37 18.06 12.51 -13.36
C GLU A 37 18.99 11.91 -12.30
N GLU A 38 19.76 12.73 -11.59
CA GLU A 38 20.60 12.28 -10.46
C GLU A 38 19.75 11.67 -9.33
N LEU A 39 18.60 12.27 -9.01
CA LEU A 39 17.65 11.69 -8.04
C LEU A 39 17.10 10.34 -8.49
N ARG A 40 16.74 10.20 -9.77
CA ARG A 40 16.26 8.93 -10.35
C ARG A 40 17.37 7.88 -10.34
N ALA A 41 18.59 8.24 -10.72
CA ALA A 41 19.74 7.34 -10.70
C ALA A 41 20.04 6.83 -9.28
N ALA A 42 20.02 7.71 -8.28
CA ALA A 42 20.15 7.32 -6.88
C ALA A 42 19.02 6.39 -6.43
N ALA A 43 17.79 6.62 -6.90
CA ALA A 43 16.66 5.75 -6.59
C ALA A 43 16.83 4.35 -7.20
N VAL A 44 17.32 4.25 -8.44
CA VAL A 44 17.63 2.97 -9.10
C VAL A 44 18.69 2.21 -8.32
N ARG A 45 19.80 2.86 -7.93
CA ARG A 45 20.87 2.23 -7.13
C ARG A 45 20.37 1.71 -5.78
N LEU A 46 19.50 2.46 -5.12
CA LEU A 46 18.93 2.08 -3.83
C LEU A 46 17.75 1.11 -3.93
N GLY A 47 17.20 0.91 -5.13
CA GLY A 47 15.94 0.19 -5.37
C GLY A 47 14.71 0.87 -4.76
N ARG A 48 14.79 2.17 -4.42
CA ARG A 48 13.71 2.96 -3.80
C ARG A 48 14.04 4.45 -3.79
N SER A 49 13.04 5.29 -3.57
CA SER A 49 13.22 6.73 -3.36
C SER A 49 14.27 7.04 -2.26
N PRO A 50 15.30 7.85 -2.57
CA PRO A 50 16.36 8.19 -1.61
C PRO A 50 15.81 9.12 -0.52
N THR A 51 16.30 8.91 0.70
CA THR A 51 16.28 9.96 1.72
C THR A 51 17.38 10.98 1.44
N MET A 52 17.22 12.20 1.94
CA MET A 52 18.24 13.25 1.82
C MET A 52 19.61 12.79 2.33
N ARG A 53 19.64 12.05 3.45
CA ARG A 53 20.87 11.52 4.05
C ARG A 53 21.51 10.42 3.20
N GLU A 54 20.70 9.60 2.53
CA GLU A 54 21.21 8.56 1.62
C GLU A 54 21.80 9.20 0.36
N PHE A 55 21.10 10.17 -0.22
CA PHE A 55 21.61 10.91 -1.38
C PHE A 55 22.92 11.64 -1.06
N ALA A 56 23.03 12.28 0.12
CA ALA A 56 24.26 12.95 0.55
C ALA A 56 25.47 12.01 0.73
N ARG A 57 25.21 10.72 0.95
CA ARG A 57 26.24 9.69 1.15
C ARG A 57 26.50 8.87 -0.10
N ASP A 58 25.73 9.10 -1.16
CA ASP A 58 25.90 8.43 -2.43
C ASP A 58 27.16 8.99 -3.10
N ALA A 59 28.22 8.17 -3.19
CA ALA A 59 29.49 8.57 -3.77
C ALA A 59 29.39 8.86 -5.28
N GLU A 60 28.33 8.37 -5.94
CA GLU A 60 28.07 8.65 -7.35
C GLU A 60 27.24 9.92 -7.56
N ALA A 61 26.57 10.43 -6.52
CA ALA A 61 25.76 11.64 -6.62
C ALA A 61 26.66 12.87 -6.79
N ARG A 62 26.44 13.61 -7.87
CA ARG A 62 27.23 14.82 -8.20
C ARG A 62 26.63 16.09 -7.61
N VAL A 63 25.36 16.03 -7.25
CA VAL A 63 24.56 17.15 -6.73
C VAL A 63 24.52 17.08 -5.21
N HIS A 64 24.75 18.21 -4.53
CA HIS A 64 24.58 18.28 -3.09
C HIS A 64 23.08 18.41 -2.73
N PRO A 65 22.56 17.76 -1.66
CA PRO A 65 21.14 17.85 -1.30
C PRO A 65 20.62 19.28 -1.11
N GLN A 66 21.46 20.21 -0.67
CA GLN A 66 21.10 21.63 -0.55
C GLN A 66 20.75 22.25 -1.90
N THR A 67 21.51 21.93 -2.95
CA THR A 67 21.23 22.38 -4.33
C THR A 67 19.88 21.87 -4.80
N VAL A 68 19.52 20.63 -4.44
CA VAL A 68 18.18 20.08 -4.73
C VAL A 68 17.08 20.91 -4.05
N ILE A 69 17.27 21.31 -2.79
CA ILE A 69 16.30 22.14 -2.08
C ILE A 69 16.20 23.55 -2.69
N GLU A 70 17.33 24.15 -3.05
CA GLU A 70 17.36 25.50 -3.66
C GLU A 70 16.59 25.56 -4.97
N HIS A 71 16.64 24.49 -5.77
CA HIS A 71 15.94 24.43 -7.06
C HIS A 71 14.45 24.10 -6.94
N PHE A 72 14.06 23.26 -5.99
CA PHE A 72 12.69 22.70 -5.90
C PHE A 72 11.93 23.13 -4.64
N GLY A 73 12.52 23.98 -3.80
CA GLY A 73 11.98 24.46 -2.52
C GLY A 73 11.99 23.42 -1.39
N THR A 74 11.66 22.16 -1.68
CA THR A 74 11.71 21.06 -0.68
C THR A 74 12.18 19.75 -1.29
N TRP A 75 12.76 18.87 -0.46
CA TRP A 75 13.17 17.53 -0.87
C TRP A 75 12.00 16.66 -1.37
N ASN A 76 10.80 16.83 -0.78
CA ASN A 76 9.61 16.11 -1.22
C ASN A 76 9.11 16.62 -2.57
N ALA A 77 9.18 17.94 -2.82
CA ALA A 77 8.85 18.50 -4.14
C ALA A 77 9.82 17.99 -5.21
N ALA A 78 11.12 17.93 -4.92
CA ALA A 78 12.11 17.38 -5.85
C ALA A 78 11.85 15.91 -6.19
N LYS A 79 11.52 15.07 -5.19
CA LYS A 79 11.14 13.67 -5.43
C LYS A 79 9.91 13.55 -6.33
N ARG A 80 8.86 14.32 -6.06
CA ARG A 80 7.66 14.32 -6.91
C ARG A 80 7.97 14.73 -8.35
N ALA A 81 8.76 15.78 -8.52
CA ALA A 81 9.23 16.21 -9.84
C ALA A 81 10.05 15.12 -10.55
N ALA A 82 10.78 14.29 -9.79
CA ALA A 82 11.52 13.16 -10.32
C ALA A 82 10.65 11.92 -10.62
N GLY A 83 9.34 11.96 -10.34
CA GLY A 83 8.45 10.79 -10.41
C GLY A 83 8.63 9.81 -9.24
N LEU A 84 9.27 10.25 -8.17
CA LEU A 84 9.58 9.46 -6.98
C LEU A 84 8.63 9.79 -5.83
N PHE A 85 8.27 8.76 -5.05
CA PHE A 85 7.39 8.96 -3.91
C PHE A 85 8.16 9.39 -2.65
N PRO A 86 7.69 10.40 -1.93
CA PRO A 86 8.21 10.69 -0.60
C PRO A 86 7.83 9.58 0.38
N ARG A 87 8.69 9.29 1.36
CA ARG A 87 8.37 8.31 2.42
C ARG A 87 7.38 8.81 3.47
N ARG A 88 7.38 10.12 3.72
CA ARG A 88 6.55 10.80 4.71
C ARG A 88 5.78 11.91 4.01
N PHE A 89 4.58 12.19 4.51
CA PHE A 89 3.69 13.20 3.94
C PHE A 89 3.27 12.87 2.50
N LEU A 90 3.02 11.57 2.25
CA LEU A 90 2.32 11.18 1.03
C LEU A 90 0.91 11.76 1.07
N THR A 91 0.45 12.27 -0.06
CA THR A 91 -0.95 12.63 -0.23
C THR A 91 -1.81 11.38 -0.30
N ARG A 92 -3.12 11.58 -0.12
CA ARG A 92 -4.11 10.53 -0.32
C ARG A 92 -4.02 9.90 -1.72
N SER A 93 -3.85 10.72 -2.77
CA SER A 93 -3.70 10.22 -4.14
C SER A 93 -2.39 9.45 -4.35
N GLU A 94 -1.29 9.91 -3.77
CA GLU A 94 0.00 9.21 -3.82
C GLU A 94 -0.07 7.83 -3.14
N LEU A 95 -0.82 7.72 -2.04
CA LEU A 95 -1.06 6.44 -1.37
C LEU A 95 -1.85 5.48 -2.28
N LEU A 96 -2.91 5.93 -2.94
CA LEU A 96 -3.66 5.09 -3.87
C LEU A 96 -2.81 4.64 -5.05
N GLU A 97 -1.99 5.54 -5.60
CA GLU A 97 -1.11 5.23 -6.72
C GLU A 97 -0.07 4.18 -6.35
N GLN A 98 0.50 4.24 -5.15
CA GLN A 98 1.40 3.21 -4.63
C GLN A 98 0.73 1.83 -4.56
N LEU A 99 -0.56 1.76 -4.20
CA LEU A 99 -1.29 0.50 -4.20
C LEU A 99 -1.53 -0.02 -5.63
N ARG A 100 -1.83 0.87 -6.59
CA ARG A 100 -2.00 0.49 -8.00
C ARG A 100 -0.73 -0.08 -8.60
N ILE A 101 0.39 0.64 -8.48
CA ILE A 101 1.71 0.19 -8.93
C ILE A 101 2.05 -1.18 -8.31
N LEU A 102 1.83 -1.34 -7.00
CA LEU A 102 2.08 -2.63 -6.34
C LEU A 102 1.18 -3.74 -6.89
N GLY A 103 -0.09 -3.46 -7.17
CA GLY A 103 -1.01 -4.44 -7.73
C GLY A 103 -0.66 -4.86 -9.16
N GLU A 104 -0.21 -3.91 -9.99
CA GLU A 104 0.30 -4.17 -11.33
C GLU A 104 1.54 -5.07 -11.29
N GLU A 105 2.50 -4.76 -10.41
CA GLU A 105 3.70 -5.57 -10.24
C GLU A 105 3.38 -6.99 -9.76
N LEU A 106 2.44 -7.15 -8.83
CA LEU A 106 2.05 -8.45 -8.29
C LEU A 106 1.08 -9.21 -9.22
N ARG A 107 0.46 -8.51 -10.19
CA ARG A 107 -0.66 -9.00 -11.01
C ARG A 107 -1.82 -9.56 -10.19
N ARG A 108 -2.05 -8.99 -9.00
CA ARG A 108 -3.16 -9.32 -8.07
C ARG A 108 -3.37 -8.20 -7.07
N THR A 109 -4.51 -8.20 -6.38
CA THR A 109 -4.77 -7.28 -5.27
C THR A 109 -3.69 -7.41 -4.19
N PRO A 110 -3.02 -6.30 -3.81
CA PRO A 110 -2.06 -6.30 -2.72
C PRO A 110 -2.66 -6.66 -1.37
N THR A 111 -1.86 -7.31 -0.53
CA THR A 111 -2.24 -7.69 0.84
C THR A 111 -1.43 -6.91 1.88
N ALA A 112 -1.90 -6.93 3.13
CA ALA A 112 -1.14 -6.37 4.26
C ALA A 112 0.26 -7.00 4.40
N ARG A 113 0.40 -8.28 4.02
CA ARG A 113 1.67 -9.00 4.03
C ARG A 113 2.64 -8.44 2.98
N ASP A 114 2.16 -8.19 1.75
CA ASP A 114 2.98 -7.61 0.68
C ASP A 114 3.55 -6.24 1.07
N LEU A 115 2.72 -5.39 1.70
CA LEU A 115 3.15 -4.10 2.24
C LEU A 115 4.19 -4.27 3.36
N GLY A 116 4.01 -5.27 4.23
CA GLY A 116 4.94 -5.58 5.33
C GLY A 116 6.31 -6.09 4.84
N GLU A 117 6.32 -6.94 3.82
CA GLU A 117 7.54 -7.42 3.17
C GLU A 117 8.32 -6.27 2.51
N ARG A 118 7.59 -5.26 2.01
CA ARG A 118 8.15 -4.06 1.36
C ARG A 118 8.16 -2.81 2.25
N ARG A 119 8.17 -2.95 3.59
CA ARG A 119 8.17 -1.82 4.55
C ARG A 119 9.30 -0.79 4.37
N ARG A 120 10.36 -1.16 3.65
CA ARG A 120 11.48 -0.26 3.34
C ARG A 120 11.20 0.64 2.14
N SER A 121 10.27 0.33 1.26
CA SER A 121 9.95 1.16 0.10
C SER A 121 8.54 1.73 0.18
N LEU A 122 7.62 1.00 0.81
CA LEU A 122 6.20 1.34 0.84
C LEU A 122 5.74 1.93 2.18
N PRO A 123 4.66 2.73 2.17
CA PRO A 123 3.92 3.13 3.35
C PRO A 123 3.42 1.94 4.19
N SER A 124 3.31 2.13 5.50
CA SER A 124 2.81 1.08 6.40
C SER A 124 1.31 0.85 6.23
N VAL A 125 0.87 -0.37 6.56
CA VAL A 125 -0.57 -0.72 6.62
C VAL A 125 -1.35 0.24 7.52
N SER A 126 -0.76 0.64 8.66
CA SER A 126 -1.37 1.59 9.60
C SER A 126 -1.58 2.97 8.99
N LEU A 127 -0.70 3.43 8.10
CA LEU A 127 -0.89 4.71 7.41
C LEU A 127 -2.09 4.64 6.47
N TYR A 128 -2.23 3.56 5.68
CA TYR A 128 -3.44 3.35 4.88
C TYR A 128 -4.70 3.27 5.74
N ALA A 129 -4.67 2.52 6.84
CA ALA A 129 -5.81 2.42 7.75
C ALA A 129 -6.19 3.79 8.35
N HIS A 130 -5.22 4.60 8.77
CA HIS A 130 -5.49 5.94 9.28
C HIS A 130 -6.05 6.89 8.22
N THR A 131 -5.58 6.81 6.97
CA THR A 131 -6.00 7.74 5.91
C THR A 131 -7.33 7.37 5.26
N PHE A 132 -7.65 6.07 5.15
CA PHE A 132 -8.82 5.56 4.43
C PHE A 132 -9.83 4.85 5.34
N GLY A 133 -9.59 4.80 6.65
CA GLY A 133 -10.37 4.04 7.63
C GLY A 133 -9.99 2.55 7.70
N SER A 134 -9.57 1.95 6.59
CA SER A 134 -9.02 0.59 6.54
C SER A 134 -8.14 0.38 5.31
N LEU A 135 -7.31 -0.67 5.33
CA LEU A 135 -6.57 -1.08 4.11
C LEU A 135 -7.55 -1.54 3.01
N ALA A 136 -8.66 -2.18 3.36
CA ALA A 136 -9.67 -2.61 2.40
C ALA A 136 -10.28 -1.42 1.64
N ASN A 137 -10.61 -0.34 2.34
CA ASN A 137 -11.09 0.90 1.72
C ASN A 137 -10.05 1.50 0.77
N ALA A 138 -8.78 1.57 1.22
CA ALA A 138 -7.69 2.08 0.38
C ALA A 138 -7.54 1.25 -0.90
N LEU A 139 -7.64 -0.08 -0.82
CA LEU A 139 -7.57 -0.96 -1.98
C LEU A 139 -8.77 -0.76 -2.93
N ARG A 140 -10.00 -0.64 -2.41
CA ARG A 140 -11.16 -0.37 -3.28
C ARG A 140 -11.03 0.96 -4.01
N GLU A 141 -10.61 2.00 -3.31
CA GLU A 141 -10.41 3.32 -3.91
C GLU A 141 -9.23 3.36 -4.89
N ALA A 142 -8.27 2.45 -4.74
CA ALA A 142 -7.24 2.21 -5.73
C ALA A 142 -7.76 1.46 -6.97
N GLY A 143 -8.99 0.92 -6.93
CA GLY A 143 -9.63 0.21 -8.04
C GLY A 143 -9.62 -1.32 -7.90
N PHE A 144 -9.23 -1.87 -6.75
CA PHE A 144 -9.23 -3.31 -6.53
C PHE A 144 -10.59 -3.81 -6.05
N GLU A 145 -10.99 -4.99 -6.53
CA GLU A 145 -12.15 -5.70 -6.01
C GLU A 145 -11.83 -6.28 -4.62
N VAL A 146 -12.33 -5.62 -3.58
CA VAL A 146 -12.20 -6.06 -2.18
C VAL A 146 -13.57 -6.02 -1.52
N LEU A 147 -14.09 -7.20 -1.17
CA LEU A 147 -15.36 -7.33 -0.47
C LEU A 147 -15.26 -6.84 0.99
N GLN A 148 -16.20 -6.00 1.40
CA GLN A 148 -16.40 -5.52 2.78
C GLN A 148 -16.88 -6.65 3.72
N GLY A 149 -16.88 -6.42 5.03
CA GLY A 149 -17.40 -7.38 6.01
C GLY A 149 -18.87 -7.78 5.74
N GLU A 150 -19.71 -6.81 5.43
CA GLU A 150 -21.12 -7.02 5.11
C GLU A 150 -21.31 -7.77 3.78
N GLU A 151 -20.66 -7.32 2.69
CA GLU A 151 -20.70 -8.00 1.38
C GLU A 151 -20.16 -9.44 1.46
N ARG A 152 -19.12 -9.67 2.27
CA ARG A 152 -18.58 -11.01 2.53
C ARG A 152 -19.57 -11.87 3.28
N LEU A 153 -20.29 -11.29 4.24
CA LEU A 153 -21.29 -11.99 5.01
C LEU A 153 -22.48 -12.35 4.12
N GLU A 154 -22.97 -11.41 3.32
CA GLU A 154 -24.06 -11.66 2.36
C GLU A 154 -23.70 -12.78 1.38
N ARG A 155 -22.49 -12.71 0.78
CA ARG A 155 -22.01 -13.78 -0.10
C ARG A 155 -21.92 -15.13 0.61
N ALA A 156 -21.46 -15.15 1.87
CA ALA A 156 -21.42 -16.38 2.64
C ALA A 156 -22.82 -16.92 2.93
N ILE A 157 -23.80 -16.05 3.19
CA ILE A 157 -25.21 -16.41 3.38
C ILE A 157 -25.77 -17.04 2.11
N ASP A 158 -25.50 -16.46 0.93
CA ASP A 158 -25.94 -16.99 -0.36
C ASP A 158 -25.34 -18.38 -0.64
N GLN A 159 -24.02 -18.52 -0.47
CA GLN A 159 -23.34 -19.82 -0.56
C GLN A 159 -23.90 -20.84 0.45
N GLY A 160 -24.28 -20.37 1.65
CA GLY A 160 -24.94 -21.19 2.67
C GLY A 160 -26.33 -21.66 2.25
N ALA A 161 -27.09 -20.81 1.57
CA ALA A 161 -28.41 -21.14 1.04
C ALA A 161 -28.30 -22.16 -0.11
N GLU A 162 -27.33 -22.00 -1.01
CA GLU A 162 -27.02 -22.98 -2.06
C GLU A 162 -26.65 -24.34 -1.48
N LEU A 163 -25.73 -24.37 -0.50
CA LEU A 163 -25.34 -25.61 0.18
C LEU A 163 -26.52 -26.23 0.94
N ALA A 164 -27.39 -25.41 1.55
CA ALA A 164 -28.57 -25.91 2.22
C ALA A 164 -29.52 -26.63 1.25
N ARG A 165 -29.72 -26.08 0.04
CA ARG A 165 -30.53 -26.68 -1.01
C ARG A 165 -29.96 -28.03 -1.46
N SER A 166 -28.63 -28.14 -1.62
CA SER A 166 -28.02 -29.41 -2.00
C SER A 166 -28.09 -30.46 -0.88
N LEU A 167 -28.04 -30.04 0.38
CA LEU A 167 -28.13 -30.94 1.54
C LEU A 167 -29.56 -31.29 1.94
N GLY A 168 -30.56 -30.53 1.50
CA GLY A 168 -31.95 -30.61 1.98
C GLY A 168 -32.13 -30.15 3.43
N ARG A 169 -31.12 -29.52 4.03
CA ARG A 169 -31.14 -28.98 5.40
C ARG A 169 -30.12 -27.85 5.55
N LEU A 170 -30.29 -26.99 6.55
CA LEU A 170 -29.29 -25.96 6.88
C LEU A 170 -27.91 -26.60 7.13
N PRO A 171 -26.83 -26.00 6.58
CA PRO A 171 -25.49 -26.55 6.75
C PRO A 171 -25.03 -26.42 8.20
N LYS A 172 -24.52 -27.52 8.75
CA LYS A 172 -23.73 -27.53 9.98
C LYS A 172 -22.32 -27.10 9.65
N MET A 173 -21.56 -26.78 10.69
CA MET A 173 -20.16 -26.36 10.54
C MET A 173 -19.33 -27.41 9.80
N ALA A 174 -19.56 -28.70 10.07
CA ALA A 174 -18.89 -29.79 9.38
C ALA A 174 -19.21 -29.85 7.88
N ASP A 175 -20.47 -29.60 7.49
CA ASP A 175 -20.87 -29.60 6.08
C ASP A 175 -20.21 -28.44 5.33
N TRP A 176 -20.15 -27.26 5.95
CA TRP A 176 -19.45 -26.11 5.37
C TRP A 176 -17.94 -26.35 5.25
N ALA A 177 -17.34 -26.97 6.27
CA ALA A 177 -15.93 -27.36 6.25
C ALA A 177 -15.61 -28.35 5.13
N GLU A 178 -16.53 -29.25 4.84
CA GLU A 178 -16.44 -30.17 3.72
C GLU A 178 -16.62 -29.46 2.38
N ALA A 179 -17.64 -28.62 2.24
CA ALA A 179 -17.87 -27.82 1.03
C ALA A 179 -16.66 -26.93 0.69
N ARG A 180 -16.07 -26.26 1.69
CA ARG A 180 -14.85 -25.45 1.51
C ARG A 180 -13.63 -26.27 1.06
N ARG A 181 -13.51 -27.53 1.49
CA ARG A 181 -12.43 -28.41 1.02
C ARG A 181 -12.57 -28.69 -0.49
N ALA A 182 -13.80 -28.72 -1.00
CA ALA A 182 -14.08 -28.86 -2.43
C ALA A 182 -14.00 -27.54 -3.21
N ASP A 183 -14.39 -26.41 -2.61
CA ASP A 183 -14.35 -25.08 -3.22
C ASP A 183 -13.68 -24.03 -2.32
N GLN A 184 -12.50 -23.57 -2.75
CA GLN A 184 -11.71 -22.58 -2.02
C GLN A 184 -12.30 -21.16 -2.04
N ALA A 185 -13.35 -20.92 -2.83
CA ALA A 185 -14.07 -19.65 -2.84
C ALA A 185 -14.96 -19.47 -1.60
N LEU A 186 -15.34 -20.54 -0.89
CA LEU A 186 -16.06 -20.42 0.38
C LEU A 186 -15.13 -19.86 1.46
N LEU A 187 -15.66 -18.97 2.31
CA LEU A 187 -14.97 -18.53 3.52
C LEU A 187 -14.72 -19.71 4.47
N SER A 188 -13.68 -19.62 5.29
CA SER A 188 -13.52 -20.57 6.40
C SER A 188 -14.56 -20.29 7.46
N GLU A 189 -14.85 -21.30 8.26
CA GLU A 189 -15.73 -21.25 9.42
C GLU A 189 -15.30 -20.11 10.35
N TRP A 190 -13.98 -19.96 10.56
CA TRP A 190 -13.40 -18.87 11.34
C TRP A 190 -13.50 -17.50 10.67
N GLN A 191 -13.56 -17.43 9.34
CA GLN A 191 -13.85 -16.18 8.64
C GLN A 191 -15.32 -15.80 8.83
N VAL A 192 -16.25 -16.75 8.67
CA VAL A 192 -17.68 -16.54 8.94
C VAL A 192 -17.92 -16.11 10.39
N TYR A 193 -17.24 -16.75 11.36
CA TYR A 193 -17.32 -16.38 12.78
C TYR A 193 -16.94 -14.93 13.05
N ARG A 194 -15.85 -14.45 12.41
CA ARG A 194 -15.39 -13.08 12.61
C ARG A 194 -16.26 -12.04 11.91
N LEU A 195 -17.15 -12.44 11.00
CA LEU A 195 -18.10 -11.55 10.36
C LEU A 195 -19.36 -11.35 11.22
N LEU A 196 -19.63 -12.24 12.18
CA LEU A 196 -20.82 -12.20 13.02
C LEU A 196 -20.45 -11.77 14.44
N ASP A 197 -20.75 -10.52 14.76
CA ASP A 197 -20.51 -9.95 16.10
C ASP A 197 -21.60 -10.41 17.09
N VAL A 198 -21.59 -11.71 17.44
CA VAL A 198 -22.53 -12.29 18.40
C VAL A 198 -21.77 -12.92 19.59
N PRO A 199 -22.19 -12.68 20.84
CA PRO A 199 -21.46 -13.15 22.03
C PRO A 199 -21.32 -14.67 22.13
N ARG A 200 -22.29 -15.42 21.62
CA ARG A 200 -22.31 -16.89 21.57
C ARG A 200 -23.07 -17.36 20.33
N GLY A 201 -22.61 -18.48 19.75
CA GLY A 201 -23.33 -19.14 18.67
C GLY A 201 -23.23 -18.42 17.32
N ALA A 202 -22.03 -18.00 16.92
CA ALA A 202 -21.81 -17.42 15.59
C ALA A 202 -22.28 -18.36 14.46
N TRP A 203 -22.08 -19.68 14.60
CA TRP A 203 -22.61 -20.63 13.63
C TRP A 203 -24.14 -20.67 13.58
N THR A 204 -24.80 -20.66 14.74
CA THR A 204 -26.27 -20.65 14.81
C THR A 204 -26.84 -19.33 14.27
N ALA A 205 -26.15 -18.21 14.49
CA ALA A 205 -26.50 -16.93 13.88
C ALA A 205 -26.35 -16.98 12.36
N PHE A 206 -25.27 -17.58 11.85
CA PHE A 206 -25.08 -17.82 10.42
C PHE A 206 -26.20 -18.69 9.84
N GLN A 207 -26.52 -19.82 10.46
CA GLN A 207 -27.62 -20.70 10.05
C GLN A 207 -28.97 -19.98 10.07
N TYR A 208 -29.19 -19.10 11.05
CA TYR A 208 -30.38 -18.25 11.10
C TYR A 208 -30.45 -17.30 9.91
N LEU A 209 -29.35 -16.64 9.53
CA LEU A 209 -29.30 -15.75 8.37
C LEU A 209 -29.52 -16.51 7.06
N VAL A 210 -28.90 -17.69 6.90
CA VAL A 210 -29.15 -18.60 5.77
C VAL A 210 -30.61 -19.00 5.69
N ARG A 211 -31.24 -19.31 6.83
CA ARG A 211 -32.69 -19.59 6.90
C ARG A 211 -33.53 -18.39 6.47
N GLN A 212 -33.15 -17.16 6.83
CA GLN A 212 -33.89 -15.97 6.38
C GLN A 212 -33.78 -15.78 4.87
N ARG A 213 -32.58 -15.90 4.29
CA ARG A 213 -32.37 -15.82 2.83
C ARG A 213 -33.17 -16.89 2.08
N LEU A 214 -33.17 -18.14 2.55
CA LEU A 214 -33.99 -19.21 1.98
C LEU A 214 -35.49 -18.90 2.01
N ARG A 215 -35.98 -18.27 3.08
CA ARG A 215 -37.38 -17.87 3.22
C ARG A 215 -37.75 -16.71 2.32
N GLU A 216 -36.86 -15.75 2.14
CA GLU A 216 -36.99 -14.68 1.14
C GLU A 216 -37.13 -15.28 -0.27
N ASP A 217 -36.38 -16.35 -0.55
CA ASP A 217 -36.46 -17.12 -1.80
C ASP A 217 -37.69 -18.07 -1.86
N GLY A 218 -38.57 -18.04 -0.86
CA GLY A 218 -39.81 -18.83 -0.79
C GLY A 218 -39.61 -20.32 -0.49
N VAL A 219 -38.46 -20.71 0.07
CA VAL A 219 -38.18 -22.08 0.55
C VAL A 219 -38.65 -22.21 1.99
N GLU A 220 -39.42 -23.26 2.26
CA GLU A 220 -39.83 -23.59 3.63
C GLU A 220 -38.66 -24.20 4.40
N VAL A 221 -38.42 -23.72 5.63
CA VAL A 221 -37.38 -24.24 6.52
C VAL A 221 -38.00 -24.56 7.87
N LEU A 222 -38.00 -25.85 8.21
CA LEU A 222 -38.56 -26.44 9.42
C LEU A 222 -37.74 -26.05 10.67
N PRO A 223 -38.31 -26.19 11.89
CA PRO A 223 -37.62 -25.82 13.13
C PRO A 223 -36.32 -26.59 13.41
N ASP A 224 -36.21 -27.82 12.90
CA ASP A 224 -35.02 -28.67 12.99
C ASP A 224 -33.95 -28.34 11.93
N GLY A 225 -34.25 -27.39 11.04
CA GLY A 225 -33.38 -26.95 9.96
C GLY A 225 -33.53 -27.74 8.66
N ALA A 226 -34.44 -28.71 8.55
CA ALA A 226 -34.73 -29.38 7.29
C ALA A 226 -35.46 -28.42 6.32
N LEU A 227 -35.16 -28.54 5.03
CA LEU A 227 -35.85 -27.78 3.98
C LEU A 227 -37.10 -28.55 3.57
N GLY A 228 -38.25 -27.88 3.57
CA GLY A 228 -39.50 -28.45 3.06
C GLY A 228 -39.40 -28.65 1.56
N THR A 229 -39.61 -29.88 1.09
CA THR A 229 -39.84 -30.14 -0.34
C THR A 229 -41.12 -29.42 -0.74
N ARG A 230 -41.03 -28.39 -1.61
CA ARG A 230 -42.22 -27.86 -2.29
C ARG A 230 -42.87 -29.02 -3.04
N GLY A 231 -43.95 -29.55 -2.48
CA GLY A 231 -44.90 -30.35 -3.24
C GLY A 231 -45.50 -29.44 -4.30
N LEU A 232 -45.18 -29.72 -5.57
CA LEU A 232 -46.02 -29.31 -6.68
C LEU A 232 -47.46 -29.74 -6.35
N ARG A 233 -48.32 -28.75 -6.08
CA ARG A 233 -49.77 -28.92 -6.19
C ARG A 233 -50.19 -28.41 -7.55
#